data_AF-A0A2N2T8J6-F1
#
_entry.id   AF-A0A2N2T8J6-F1
#
_cell.length_a   1.000
_cell.length_b   1.000
_cell.length_c   1.000
_cell.angle_alpha   90.00
_cell.angle_beta   90.00
_cell.angle_gamma   90.00
#
_symmetry.space_group_name_H-M   'P 1'
#
loop_
_entity.id
_entity.type
_entity.pdbx_description
1 polymer ?
#
loop_
_entity_poly.entity_id
_entity_poly.type
_entity_poly.pdbx_seq_one_letter_code
_entity_poly.pdbx_strand_id
1 'polypeptide(L)' 'MAKAMYDNIDTLYAAHNAAKSIKRDNAIKGMPVPLHPGAERYYKEVGLIK' A
#
# COMPACT_ATOMS: atom_id res chain seq x y z
N MET A 1 5.51 -1.19 8.25
CA MET A 1 4.86 0.03 7.75
C MET A 1 3.78 -0.27 6.72
N ALA A 2 4.09 -0.79 5.53
CA ALA A 2 3.09 -1.02 4.47
C ALA A 2 1.85 -1.80 4.96
N LYS A 3 2.05 -2.93 5.63
CA LYS A 3 0.97 -3.73 6.24
C LYS A 3 0.05 -2.93 7.16
N ALA A 4 0.62 -2.30 8.19
CA ALA A 4 -0.15 -1.49 9.13
C ALA A 4 -0.93 -0.35 8.45
N MET A 5 -0.37 0.25 7.40
CA MET A 5 -1.04 1.33 6.66
C MET A 5 -2.28 0.84 5.91
N TYR A 6 -2.18 -0.28 5.20
CA TYR A 6 -3.31 -0.82 4.42
C TYR A 6 -4.33 -1.56 5.28
N ASP A 7 -3.89 -2.27 6.33
CA ASP A 7 -4.79 -2.98 7.25
C ASP A 7 -5.65 -2.00 8.06
N ASN A 8 -5.22 -0.74 8.21
CA ASN A 8 -5.93 0.32 8.91
C ASN A 8 -6.33 1.47 7.98
N ILE A 9 -6.52 1.23 6.68
CA ILE A 9 -6.76 2.27 5.67
C ILE A 9 -7.98 3.15 5.99
N ASP A 10 -8.99 2.61 6.68
CA ASP A 10 -10.18 3.35 7.10
C ASP A 10 -9.85 4.51 8.04
N THR A 11 -8.80 4.38 8.86
CA THR A 11 -8.33 5.48 9.72
C THR A 11 -7.80 6.64 8.89
N LEU A 12 -7.12 6.36 7.77
CA LEU A 12 -6.63 7.37 6.83
C LEU A 12 -7.81 8.01 6.07
N TYR A 13 -8.80 7.21 5.66
CA TYR A 13 -10.01 7.70 5.01
C TYR A 13 -10.82 8.64 5.90
N ALA A 14 -10.91 8.34 7.20
CA ALA A 14 -11.57 9.20 8.19
C ALA A 14 -10.78 10.49 8.45
N ALA A 15 -9.45 10.43 8.41
CA ALA A 15 -8.59 11.59 8.65
C ALA A 15 -8.66 12.64 7.52
N HIS A 16 -8.77 12.22 6.25
CA HIS A 16 -8.82 13.17 5.13
C HIS A 16 -9.46 12.59 3.86
N ASN A 17 -10.27 13.38 3.16
CA ASN A 17 -10.94 12.95 1.93
C ASN A 17 -9.95 12.53 0.82
N ALA A 18 -8.80 13.20 0.69
CA ALA A 18 -7.79 12.82 -0.30
C ALA A 18 -7.25 11.39 -0.10
N ALA A 19 -7.27 10.88 1.14
CA ALA A 19 -6.81 9.53 1.41
C ALA A 19 -7.65 8.47 0.69
N LYS A 20 -8.91 8.75 0.31
CA LYS A 20 -9.77 7.82 -0.46
C LYS A 20 -9.17 7.40 -1.81
N SER A 21 -8.21 8.19 -2.33
CA SER A 21 -7.45 7.86 -3.54
C SER A 21 -6.39 6.77 -3.32
N ILE A 22 -6.02 6.48 -2.07
CA ILE A 22 -5.04 5.44 -1.73
C ILE A 22 -5.70 4.08 -1.92
N LYS A 23 -5.22 3.34 -2.91
CA LYS A 23 -5.68 1.99 -3.26
C LYS A 23 -4.49 1.05 -3.31
N ARG A 24 -4.61 -0.07 -2.60
CA ARG A 24 -3.59 -1.13 -2.54
C ARG A 24 -3.24 -1.65 -3.94
N ASP A 25 -4.24 -1.83 -4.80
CA ASP A 25 -4.07 -2.42 -6.13
C ASP A 25 -3.18 -1.58 -7.07
N ASN A 26 -3.10 -0.28 -6.82
CA ASN A 26 -2.29 0.63 -7.61
C ASN A 26 -0.95 0.99 -6.91
N ALA A 27 -0.66 0.42 -5.75
CA ALA A 27 0.44 0.84 -4.87
C ALA A 27 1.84 0.73 -5.52
N ILE A 28 2.00 -0.18 -6.47
CA ILE A 28 3.28 -0.48 -7.13
C ILE A 28 3.29 -0.03 -8.60
N LYS A 29 2.17 0.49 -9.11
CA LYS A 29 2.02 0.82 -10.52
C LYS A 29 2.85 2.05 -10.85
N GLY A 30 3.82 1.90 -11.76
CA GLY A 30 4.66 3.01 -12.23
C GLY A 30 5.78 3.42 -11.26
N MET A 31 6.12 2.59 -10.28
CA MET A 31 7.23 2.86 -9.36
C MET A 31 8.58 2.70 -10.10
N PRO A 32 9.42 3.76 -10.21
CA PRO A 32 10.70 3.68 -10.93
C PRO A 32 11.86 3.19 -10.05
N VAL A 33 11.63 3.06 -8.74
CA VAL A 33 12.64 2.70 -7.74
C VAL A 33 12.33 1.33 -7.11
N PRO A 34 13.36 0.61 -6.63
CA PRO A 34 13.14 -0.67 -5.97
C PRO A 34 12.32 -0.51 -4.69
N LEU A 35 11.57 -1.56 -4.36
CA LEU A 35 10.80 -1.62 -3.12
C LEU A 35 11.71 -1.87 -1.92
N HIS A 36 11.35 -1.29 -0.79
CA HIS A 36 11.96 -1.68 0.48
C HIS A 36 11.60 -3.15 0.80
N PRO A 37 12.51 -3.98 1.36
CA PRO A 37 12.28 -5.42 1.57
C PRO A 37 11.00 -5.75 2.36
N GLY A 38 10.71 -4.96 3.40
CA GLY A 38 9.48 -5.14 4.19
C GLY A 38 8.18 -4.79 3.44
N ALA A 39 8.23 -3.87 2.46
CA ALA A 39 7.09 -3.55 1.61
C ALA A 39 6.91 -4.62 0.52
N GLU A 40 8.01 -5.07 -0.08
CA GLU A 40 8.01 -6.16 -1.07
C GLU A 40 7.40 -7.44 -0.48
N ARG A 41 7.83 -7.84 0.73
CA ARG A 41 7.24 -8.98 1.44
C ARG A 41 5.73 -8.82 1.60
N TYR A 42 5.26 -7.68 2.08
CA TYR A 42 3.83 -7.43 2.26
C TYR A 42 3.07 -7.51 0.93
N TYR A 43 3.60 -6.92 -0.14
CA TYR A 43 2.95 -6.96 -1.46
C TYR A 43 2.93 -8.37 -2.07
N LYS A 44 3.92 -9.22 -1.77
CA LYS A 44 3.88 -10.66 -2.09
C LYS A 44 2.81 -11.40 -1.27
N GLU A 45 2.73 -11.15 0.03
CA GLU A 45 1.72 -11.76 0.92
C GLU A 45 0.28 -11.48 0.48
N VAL A 46 0.01 -10.29 -0.08
CA VAL A 46 -1.31 -9.89 -0.58
C VAL A 46 -1.50 -10.12 -2.09
N GLY A 47 -0.56 -10.78 -2.76
CA GLY A 47 -0.69 -11.19 -4.16
C GLY A 47 -0.52 -10.08 -5.21
N LEU A 48 0.07 -8.94 -4.84
CA LEU A 48 0.35 -7.83 -5.78
C LEU A 48 1.65 -8.02 -6.56
N ILE A 49 2.57 -8.83 -6.05
CA ILE A 49 3.87 -9.13 -6.68
C ILE A 49 4.07 -10.64 -6.60
N LYS A 50 4.64 -11.23 -7.66
CA LYS A 50 5.04 -12.64 -7.68
C LYS A 50 6.43 -12.85 -7.08
#